data_AF-A0A6J2YS88-F1
#
_entry.id   AF-A0A6J2YS88-F1
#
_cell.length_a   1.000
_cell.length_b   1.000
_cell.length_c   1.000
_cell.angle_alpha   90.00
_cell.angle_beta   90.00
_cell.angle_gamma   90.00
#
_symmetry.space_group_name_H-M   'P 1'
#
loop_
_entity.id
_entity.type
_entity.pdbx_description
1 polymer ?
#
loop_
_entity_poly.entity_id
_entity_poly.type
_entity_poly.pdbx_seq_one_letter_code
_entity_poly.pdbx_strand_id
1 'polypeptide(L)'
;MVQVHFPYCVDLPKRQYDLTNGMLFINCTEWKTIVLSLYKSFLHVALSEIRFIPKPNDAFKDERITSILSLAQDLFFKNTSVRSNRKCSSLEMRHFKEESGNFPLSMKNLYNNLLKSNRLSHNARFDISLYLKEIGLQRTDSFEFWKKFYSKQHSSC
;
A
#
# COMPACT_ATOMS: atom_id res chain seq x y z
N MET A 1 20.03 -22.54 29.78
CA MET A 1 18.99 -22.84 28.78
C MET A 1 17.64 -22.54 29.39
N VAL A 2 16.74 -21.94 28.63
CA VAL A 2 15.35 -21.64 29.03
C VAL A 2 14.45 -22.70 28.42
N GLN A 3 13.50 -23.21 29.20
CA GLN A 3 12.50 -24.16 28.75
C GLN A 3 11.17 -23.44 28.56
N VAL A 4 10.56 -23.58 27.39
CA VAL A 4 9.28 -22.93 27.07
C VAL A 4 8.35 -23.95 26.42
N HIS A 5 7.07 -23.92 26.79
CA HIS A 5 6.08 -24.80 26.17
C HIS A 5 5.89 -24.43 24.69
N PHE A 6 6.00 -25.41 23.81
CA PHE A 6 5.98 -25.23 22.36
C PHE A 6 4.78 -24.41 21.82
N PRO A 7 3.53 -24.60 22.29
CA PRO A 7 2.36 -23.82 21.89
C PRO A 7 2.47 -22.30 22.03
N TYR A 8 3.32 -21.79 22.94
CA TYR A 8 3.53 -20.35 23.09
C TYR A 8 4.59 -19.79 22.14
N CYS A 9 5.30 -20.66 21.42
CA CYS A 9 6.42 -20.32 20.57
C CYS A 9 6.35 -21.01 19.20
N VAL A 10 5.13 -21.11 18.62
CA VAL A 10 4.88 -21.82 17.35
C VAL A 10 5.58 -21.18 16.16
N ASP A 11 5.80 -19.86 16.21
CA ASP A 11 6.47 -19.08 15.17
C ASP A 11 7.98 -19.36 15.08
N LEU A 12 8.57 -20.02 16.08
CA LEU A 12 9.98 -20.36 16.07
C LEU A 12 10.26 -21.49 15.07
N PRO A 13 11.39 -21.44 14.34
CA PRO A 13 11.75 -22.48 13.39
C PRO A 13 11.98 -23.83 14.09
N LYS A 14 11.10 -24.81 13.79
CA LYS A 14 11.07 -26.14 14.43
C LYS A 14 12.34 -26.98 14.29
N ARG A 15 13.27 -26.60 13.41
CA ARG A 15 14.53 -27.33 13.14
C ARG A 15 15.75 -26.68 13.80
N GLN A 16 15.58 -25.54 14.46
CA GLN A 16 16.69 -24.81 15.11
C GLN A 16 16.79 -25.12 16.60
N TYR A 17 15.73 -25.65 17.22
CA TYR A 17 15.64 -25.85 18.67
C TYR A 17 15.23 -27.28 19.00
N ASP A 18 15.81 -27.82 20.06
CA ASP A 18 15.43 -29.13 20.56
C ASP A 18 14.03 -29.08 21.19
N LEU A 19 13.18 -30.00 20.77
CA LEU A 19 11.82 -30.17 21.28
C LEU A 19 11.74 -31.54 21.95
N THR A 20 11.61 -31.59 23.27
CA THR A 20 11.40 -32.84 24.01
C THR A 20 10.19 -32.71 24.93
N ASN A 21 9.29 -33.69 24.90
CA ASN A 21 8.04 -33.72 25.69
C ASN A 21 7.19 -32.42 25.60
N GLY A 22 7.13 -31.79 24.42
CA GLY A 22 6.37 -30.54 24.22
C GLY A 22 7.07 -29.28 24.75
N MET A 23 8.31 -29.39 25.24
CA MET A 23 9.14 -28.28 25.72
C MET A 23 10.25 -27.96 24.72
N LEU A 24 10.37 -26.69 24.37
CA LEU A 24 11.47 -26.14 23.58
C LEU A 24 12.63 -25.74 24.49
N PHE A 25 13.84 -26.12 24.11
CA PHE A 25 15.07 -25.77 24.81
C PHE A 25 15.81 -24.70 24.00
N ILE A 26 15.87 -23.49 24.56
CA ILE A 26 16.42 -22.33 23.87
C ILE A 26 17.57 -21.77 24.72
N ASN A 27 18.63 -21.28 24.07
CA ASN A 27 19.73 -20.67 24.79
C ASN A 27 19.30 -19.34 25.45
N CYS A 28 19.82 -19.02 26.63
CA CYS A 28 19.48 -17.79 27.35
C CYS A 28 19.87 -16.53 26.57
N THR A 29 20.81 -16.64 25.64
CA THR A 29 21.25 -15.56 24.73
C THR A 29 20.14 -15.10 23.77
N GLU A 30 19.16 -15.96 23.47
CA GLU A 30 18.08 -15.71 22.50
C GLU A 30 16.76 -15.32 23.17
N TRP A 31 16.80 -14.83 24.41
CA TRP A 31 15.62 -14.44 25.20
C TRP A 31 14.73 -13.42 24.46
N LYS A 32 15.29 -12.54 23.63
CA LYS A 32 14.52 -11.59 22.81
C LYS A 32 13.59 -12.31 21.85
N THR A 33 14.07 -13.37 21.21
CA THR A 33 13.30 -14.20 20.27
C THR A 33 12.15 -14.89 21.00
N ILE A 34 12.41 -15.38 22.21
CA ILE A 34 11.40 -15.99 23.10
C ILE A 34 10.31 -14.98 23.46
N VAL A 35 10.70 -13.79 23.95
CA VAL A 35 9.75 -12.74 24.35
C VAL A 35 8.92 -12.26 23.16
N LEU A 36 9.53 -12.08 22.00
CA LEU A 36 8.81 -11.71 20.77
C LEU A 36 7.81 -12.78 20.36
N SER A 37 8.20 -14.05 20.42
CA SER A 37 7.29 -15.15 20.07
C SER A 37 6.13 -15.26 21.05
N LEU A 38 6.40 -15.17 22.35
CA LEU A 38 5.37 -15.14 23.39
C LEU A 38 4.40 -13.98 23.19
N TYR A 39 4.92 -12.79 22.94
CA TYR A 39 4.12 -11.61 22.70
C TYR A 39 3.23 -11.76 21.47
N LYS A 40 3.75 -12.33 20.37
CA LYS A 40 2.95 -12.60 19.17
C LYS A 40 1.82 -13.59 19.45
N SER A 41 2.11 -14.70 20.13
CA SER A 41 1.08 -15.67 20.49
C SER A 41 0.01 -15.06 21.38
N PHE A 42 0.41 -14.27 22.39
CA PHE A 42 -0.52 -13.53 23.24
C PHE A 42 -1.38 -12.54 22.44
N LEU A 43 -0.75 -11.75 21.57
CA LEU A 43 -1.43 -10.76 20.73
C LEU A 43 -2.41 -11.44 19.76
N HIS A 44 -2.05 -12.59 19.19
CA HIS A 44 -2.96 -13.38 18.36
C HIS A 44 -4.20 -13.83 19.12
N VAL A 45 -4.04 -14.37 20.33
CA VAL A 45 -5.16 -14.77 21.18
C VAL A 45 -6.01 -13.56 21.53
N ALA A 46 -5.41 -12.49 22.07
CA ALA A 46 -6.12 -11.28 22.44
C ALA A 46 -6.90 -10.65 21.27
N LEU A 47 -6.29 -10.56 20.08
CA LEU A 47 -6.97 -10.06 18.88
C LEU A 47 -8.10 -10.98 18.42
N SER A 48 -7.94 -12.31 18.56
CA SER A 48 -8.99 -13.26 18.22
C SER A 48 -10.19 -13.10 19.15
N GLU A 49 -9.95 -12.93 20.45
CA GLU A 49 -10.98 -12.74 21.47
C GLU A 49 -11.72 -11.41 21.30
N ILE A 50 -11.00 -10.33 20.97
CA ILE A 50 -11.59 -9.00 20.72
C ILE A 50 -12.69 -9.07 19.64
N ARG A 51 -12.56 -9.95 18.63
CA ARG A 51 -13.58 -10.10 17.57
C ARG A 51 -14.91 -10.66 18.08
N PHE A 52 -14.91 -11.36 19.23
CA PHE A 52 -16.09 -12.00 19.80
C PHE A 52 -16.70 -11.20 20.96
N ILE A 53 -16.05 -10.12 21.39
CA ILE A 53 -16.65 -9.20 22.35
C ILE A 53 -17.74 -8.42 21.58
N PRO A 54 -19.00 -8.38 22.06
CA PRO A 54 -20.08 -7.67 21.36
C PRO A 54 -19.88 -6.14 21.33
N LYS A 55 -19.15 -5.60 22.31
CA LYS A 55 -18.90 -4.15 22.48
C LYS A 55 -18.08 -3.49 21.36
N PRO A 56 -17.01 -4.08 20.78
CA PRO A 56 -16.32 -3.47 19.64
C PRO A 56 -17.20 -3.30 18.42
N ASN A 57 -18.14 -4.22 18.14
CA ASN A 57 -19.09 -4.03 17.03
C ASN A 57 -20.05 -2.85 17.26
N ASP A 58 -20.40 -2.56 18.51
CA ASP A 58 -21.14 -1.34 18.85
C ASP A 58 -20.26 -0.10 18.86
N ALA A 59 -18.98 -0.23 19.24
CA ALA A 59 -17.99 0.84 19.16
C ALA A 59 -17.67 1.24 17.71
N PHE A 60 -17.66 0.28 16.77
CA PHE A 60 -17.53 0.55 15.33
C PHE A 60 -18.79 1.18 14.71
N LYS A 61 -19.91 1.26 15.43
CA LYS A 61 -21.07 2.08 15.04
C LYS A 61 -20.97 3.51 15.55
N ASP A 62 -20.09 3.79 16.51
CA ASP A 62 -19.87 5.15 17.01
C ASP A 62 -19.10 5.96 15.96
N GLU A 63 -19.73 7.03 15.49
CA GLU A 63 -19.20 7.92 14.44
C GLU A 63 -17.84 8.54 14.82
N ARG A 64 -17.59 8.77 16.10
CA ARG A 64 -16.31 9.32 16.58
C ARG A 64 -15.18 8.33 16.39
N ILE A 65 -15.45 7.06 16.68
CA ILE A 65 -14.46 5.98 16.56
C ILE A 65 -14.18 5.70 15.08
N THR A 66 -15.22 5.64 14.25
CA THR A 66 -15.05 5.45 12.80
C THR A 66 -14.32 6.61 12.14
N SER A 67 -14.59 7.85 12.56
CA SER A 67 -13.87 9.05 12.09
C SER A 67 -12.39 9.03 12.46
N ILE A 68 -12.05 8.64 13.70
CA ILE A 68 -10.64 8.50 14.11
C ILE A 68 -9.96 7.35 13.35
N LEU A 69 -10.66 6.24 13.14
CA LEU A 69 -10.13 5.09 12.41
C LEU A 69 -9.86 5.44 10.93
N SER A 70 -10.80 6.15 10.28
CA SER A 70 -10.62 6.59 8.91
C SER A 70 -9.48 7.60 8.79
N LEU A 71 -9.34 8.52 9.74
CA LEU A 71 -8.22 9.45 9.80
C LEU A 71 -6.89 8.73 10.03
N ALA A 72 -6.85 7.73 10.90
CA ALA A 72 -5.65 6.92 11.11
C ALA A 72 -5.26 6.16 9.84
N GLN A 73 -6.22 5.48 9.20
CA GLN A 73 -6.01 4.80 7.92
C GLN A 73 -5.49 5.78 6.87
N ASP A 74 -6.14 6.93 6.73
CA ASP A 74 -5.70 8.00 5.84
C ASP A 74 -4.28 8.44 6.13
N LEU A 75 -3.86 8.62 7.38
CA LEU A 75 -2.48 9.00 7.71
C LEU A 75 -1.48 7.90 7.37
N PHE A 76 -1.83 6.63 7.64
CA PHE A 76 -0.98 5.49 7.26
C PHE A 76 -0.82 5.36 5.74
N PHE A 77 -1.88 5.60 4.97
CA PHE A 77 -1.85 5.55 3.50
C PHE A 77 -1.40 6.88 2.85
N LYS A 78 -1.51 8.02 3.54
CA LYS A 78 -1.00 9.32 3.06
C LYS A 78 0.49 9.48 3.34
N ASN A 79 1.05 8.86 4.37
CA ASN A 79 2.51 8.88 4.58
C ASN A 79 3.30 8.16 3.46
N THR A 80 2.65 7.34 2.62
CA THR A 80 3.26 6.81 1.38
C THR A 80 3.01 7.70 0.16
N SER A 81 2.09 8.66 0.25
CA SER A 81 1.84 9.69 -0.76
C SER A 81 2.15 11.06 -0.16
N VAL A 82 3.42 11.45 -0.17
CA VAL A 82 3.84 12.84 0.06
C VAL A 82 3.21 13.71 -1.04
N ARG A 83 1.94 14.04 -0.85
CA ARG A 83 1.07 14.87 -1.68
C ARG A 83 0.66 16.04 -0.81
N SER A 84 1.48 17.07 -0.82
CA SER A 84 1.03 18.41 -0.48
C SER A 84 1.98 19.44 -1.09
N ASN A 85 1.44 20.20 -2.05
CA ASN A 85 1.88 21.56 -2.40
C ASN A 85 3.33 21.80 -2.84
N ARG A 86 4.09 20.80 -3.30
CA ARG A 86 5.24 21.13 -4.14
C ARG A 86 4.70 21.67 -5.45
N LYS A 87 4.85 22.98 -5.68
CA LYS A 87 4.73 23.60 -7.00
C LYS A 87 5.67 22.83 -7.92
N CYS A 88 5.13 21.86 -8.65
CA CYS A 88 5.90 21.19 -9.69
C CYS A 88 6.22 22.27 -10.73
N SER A 89 7.49 22.34 -11.13
CA SER A 89 7.91 23.17 -12.26
C SER A 89 6.99 22.91 -13.44
N SER A 90 6.62 23.96 -14.17
CA SER A 90 5.79 23.83 -15.38
C SER A 90 6.45 22.82 -16.33
N LEU A 91 5.80 21.68 -16.55
CA LEU A 91 6.27 20.67 -17.48
C LEU A 91 5.83 21.09 -18.89
N GLU A 92 6.79 21.45 -19.72
CA GLU A 92 6.54 21.74 -21.13
C GLU A 92 6.41 20.43 -21.92
N MET A 93 5.47 20.39 -22.87
CA MET A 93 5.25 19.22 -23.74
C MET A 93 6.49 18.74 -24.51
N ARG A 94 7.49 19.61 -24.71
CA ARG A 94 8.75 19.28 -25.39
C ARG A 94 9.58 18.24 -24.63
N HIS A 95 9.57 18.32 -23.30
CA HIS A 95 10.30 17.41 -22.40
C HIS A 95 9.47 16.20 -21.97
N PHE A 96 8.22 16.10 -22.41
CA PHE A 96 7.29 15.03 -22.00
C PHE A 96 7.85 13.62 -22.24
N LYS A 97 8.57 13.40 -23.35
CA LYS A 97 9.15 12.08 -23.65
C LYS A 97 10.25 11.70 -22.66
N GLU A 98 11.09 12.64 -22.29
CA GLU A 98 12.17 12.42 -21.31
C GLU A 98 11.57 12.14 -19.93
N GLU A 99 10.58 12.95 -19.53
CA GLU A 99 9.87 12.78 -18.26
C GLU A 99 9.03 11.51 -18.18
N SER A 100 8.53 10.99 -19.31
CA SER A 100 7.81 9.70 -19.32
C SER A 100 8.67 8.52 -18.86
N GLY A 101 10.00 8.66 -18.91
CA GLY A 101 10.94 7.70 -18.34
C GLY A 101 10.90 7.64 -16.80
N ASN A 102 10.58 8.77 -16.17
CA ASN A 102 10.54 8.94 -14.71
C ASN A 102 9.18 8.56 -14.09
N PHE A 103 8.20 8.18 -14.92
CA PHE A 103 6.87 7.86 -14.42
C PHE A 103 6.90 6.61 -13.53
N PRO A 104 6.14 6.60 -12.42
CA PRO A 104 5.97 5.39 -11.64
C PRO A 104 5.31 4.30 -12.50
N LEU A 105 5.56 3.03 -12.17
CA LEU A 105 5.17 1.90 -13.00
C LEU A 105 3.69 1.87 -13.38
N SER A 106 2.80 2.28 -12.47
CA SER A 106 1.36 2.39 -12.73
C SER A 106 1.06 3.37 -13.87
N MET A 107 1.61 4.58 -13.80
CA MET A 107 1.41 5.63 -14.81
C MET A 107 2.11 5.29 -16.13
N LYS A 108 3.30 4.66 -16.05
CA LYS A 108 4.01 4.16 -17.23
C LYS A 108 3.21 3.11 -17.99
N ASN A 109 2.55 2.19 -17.28
CA ASN A 109 1.68 1.19 -17.89
C ASN A 109 0.46 1.82 -18.57
N LEU A 110 -0.20 2.78 -17.92
CA LEU A 110 -1.30 3.53 -18.53
C LEU A 110 -0.85 4.28 -19.79
N TYR A 111 0.29 4.95 -19.72
CA TYR A 111 0.85 5.66 -20.87
C TYR A 111 1.20 4.73 -22.02
N ASN A 112 1.83 3.58 -21.74
CA ASN A 112 2.13 2.56 -22.76
C ASN A 112 0.87 1.99 -23.41
N ASN A 113 -0.18 1.76 -22.62
CA ASN A 113 -1.47 1.32 -23.15
C ASN A 113 -2.05 2.40 -24.07
N LEU A 114 -2.02 3.67 -23.65
CA LEU A 114 -2.46 4.79 -24.47
C LEU A 114 -1.67 4.90 -25.79
N LEU A 115 -0.36 4.67 -25.78
CA LEU A 115 0.47 4.63 -27.00
C LEU A 115 0.05 3.52 -27.96
N LYS A 116 -0.40 2.37 -27.45
CA LYS A 116 -0.79 1.19 -28.25
C LYS A 116 -2.22 1.28 -28.79
N SER A 117 -3.19 1.57 -27.91
CA SER A 117 -4.62 1.52 -28.22
C SER A 117 -5.21 2.87 -28.63
N ASN A 118 -4.48 3.97 -28.39
CA ASN A 118 -4.99 5.35 -28.44
C ASN A 118 -6.18 5.62 -27.49
N ARG A 119 -6.52 4.67 -26.60
CA ARG A 119 -7.70 4.74 -25.72
C ARG A 119 -7.44 4.13 -24.35
N LEU A 120 -8.01 4.77 -23.35
CA LEU A 120 -8.00 4.32 -21.97
C LEU A 120 -9.44 4.17 -21.45
N SER A 121 -9.61 3.29 -20.46
CA SER A 121 -10.85 3.16 -19.71
C SER A 121 -11.20 4.47 -18.99
N HIS A 122 -12.44 4.61 -18.52
CA HIS A 122 -12.90 5.82 -17.84
C HIS A 122 -12.00 6.23 -16.67
N ASN A 123 -11.74 5.31 -15.73
CA ASN A 123 -10.95 5.62 -14.55
C ASN A 123 -9.47 5.86 -14.91
N ALA A 124 -8.93 5.10 -15.84
CA ALA A 124 -7.56 5.28 -16.31
C ALA A 124 -7.32 6.66 -16.95
N ARG A 125 -8.32 7.24 -17.63
CA ARG A 125 -8.26 8.63 -18.12
C ARG A 125 -8.17 9.62 -16.98
N PHE A 126 -8.92 9.39 -15.91
CA PHE A 126 -8.93 10.27 -14.74
C PHE A 126 -7.57 10.22 -14.03
N ASP A 127 -7.05 9.01 -13.80
CA ASP A 127 -5.78 8.77 -13.12
C ASP A 127 -4.61 9.44 -13.84
N ILE A 128 -4.49 9.23 -15.15
CA ILE A 128 -3.40 9.83 -15.93
C ILE A 128 -3.59 11.35 -16.05
N SER A 129 -4.83 11.87 -16.18
CA SER A 129 -5.08 13.31 -16.24
C SER A 129 -4.69 14.02 -14.93
N LEU A 130 -5.04 13.43 -13.79
CA LEU A 130 -4.66 13.96 -12.48
C LEU A 130 -3.15 13.91 -12.28
N TYR A 131 -2.52 12.81 -12.68
CA TYR A 131 -1.07 12.68 -12.61
C TYR A 131 -0.36 13.74 -13.47
N LEU A 132 -0.80 13.95 -14.71
CA LEU A 132 -0.25 14.98 -15.60
C LEU A 132 -0.41 16.39 -15.02
N LYS A 133 -1.55 16.67 -14.39
CA LYS A 133 -1.78 17.92 -13.65
C LYS A 133 -0.80 18.07 -12.47
N GLU A 134 -0.54 17.00 -11.74
CA GLU A 134 0.34 17.01 -10.56
C GLU A 134 1.81 17.23 -10.92
N ILE A 135 2.28 16.68 -12.04
CA ILE A 135 3.64 16.92 -12.56
C ILE A 135 3.76 18.27 -13.28
N GLY A 136 2.72 19.11 -13.25
CA GLY A 136 2.77 20.48 -13.75
C GLY A 136 2.51 20.66 -15.24
N LEU A 137 1.84 19.70 -15.91
CA LEU A 137 1.43 19.88 -17.31
C LEU A 137 0.40 21.01 -17.43
N GLN A 138 0.65 21.95 -18.34
CA GLN A 138 -0.27 23.07 -18.55
C GLN A 138 -1.62 22.61 -19.13
N ARG A 139 -2.65 23.44 -18.93
CA ARG A 139 -4.01 23.12 -19.38
C ARG A 139 -4.10 22.98 -20.91
N THR A 140 -3.48 23.91 -21.64
CA THR A 140 -3.43 23.89 -23.11
C THR A 140 -2.75 22.63 -23.63
N ASP A 141 -1.61 22.31 -23.05
CA ASP A 141 -0.78 21.15 -23.35
C ASP A 141 -1.52 19.83 -23.05
N SER A 142 -2.32 19.81 -21.98
CA SER A 142 -3.19 18.68 -21.65
C SER A 142 -4.25 18.42 -22.72
N PHE A 143 -4.85 19.47 -23.30
CA PHE A 143 -5.79 19.33 -24.41
C PHE A 143 -5.10 18.79 -25.66
N GLU A 144 -3.91 19.31 -26.00
CA GLU A 144 -3.14 18.82 -27.14
C GLU A 144 -2.71 17.36 -26.97
N PHE A 145 -2.28 16.99 -25.75
CA PHE A 145 -1.95 15.62 -25.38
C PHE A 145 -3.13 14.67 -25.66
N TRP A 146 -4.31 14.98 -25.14
CA TRP A 146 -5.48 14.14 -25.36
C TRP A 146 -5.93 14.12 -26.82
N LYS A 147 -5.92 15.28 -27.49
CA LYS A 147 -6.25 15.40 -28.91
C LYS A 147 -5.36 14.50 -29.77
N LYS A 148 -4.04 14.49 -29.52
CA LYS A 148 -3.07 13.66 -30.26
C LYS A 148 -3.42 12.17 -30.27
N PHE A 149 -3.96 11.65 -29.17
CA PHE A 149 -4.37 10.24 -29.07
C PHE A 149 -5.82 10.03 -29.54
N TYR A 150 -6.75 10.84 -29.06
CA TYR A 150 -8.19 10.61 -29.26
C TYR A 150 -8.71 11.10 -30.62
N SER A 151 -7.93 11.88 -31.37
CA SER A 151 -8.21 12.17 -32.79
C SER A 151 -7.87 11.01 -33.72
N LYS A 152 -7.16 9.98 -33.25
CA LYS A 152 -6.89 8.77 -34.03
C LYS A 152 -8.04 7.77 -33.89
N GLN A 153 -8.22 6.95 -34.93
CA GLN A 153 -9.14 5.81 -34.86
C GLN A 153 -8.69 4.84 -33.77
N HIS A 154 -9.67 4.16 -33.18
CA HIS A 154 -9.44 3.13 -32.18
C HIS A 154 -8.62 2.01 -32.84
N SER A 155 -7.40 1.75 -32.37
CA SER A 155 -6.51 0.75 -32.99
C SER A 155 -6.85 -0.70 -32.63
N SER A 156 -8.09 -0.97 -32.21
CA SER A 156 -8.60 -2.32 -31.95
C SER A 156 -9.81 -2.65 -32.84
N CYS A 157 -9.87 -2.02 -34.02
CA CYS A 157 -10.68 -2.46 -35.14
C CYS A 157 -9.74 -2.96 -36.23
#